data_AF-A0A3M1MTI7-F1
#
_entry.id   AF-A0A3M1MTI7-F1
#
_cell.length_a   1.000
_cell.length_b   1.000
_cell.length_c   1.000
_cell.angle_alpha   90.00
_cell.angle_beta   90.00
_cell.angle_gamma   90.00
#
_symmetry.space_group_name_H-M   'P 1'
#
loop_
_entity.id
_entity.type
_entity.pdbx_description
1 polymer ?
#
loop_
_entity_poly.entity_id
_entity_poly.type
_entity_poly.pdbx_seq_one_letter_code
_entity_poly.pdbx_strand_id
1 'polypeptide(L)'
;LTVSVGGPSGYPKAAYTLQPATHGYFPSLWTLPWAWGGGNPDAISLALESGDRVTITQAGRGAVLTAQMPLLTLNVDESAAVIFGQAPAGALLTLSVSDWEGNQVSSVLTASLTGTYRMPLSALGISASWHVLTVQWQSPEGYTVQRSLRAGEYENTCQVVRGSVDVDGNTVLWDKPGLCNFPLVVRLYDSAGNFKAEVGASVSAGQAQFFTPDKRAVPVPIRGGDRLVFEYSDGQTTTWHVPPLSIHLDEAAAQVTGTGIAGVPLNLWVDFGDAVQSAVITPTAAGTFTLPLSTAPSAGTRAQAYLPIGWVDFLATDALPSWETNLSTLTASGMLPPLTPYTLTYRSGTAANTLATG
;
A
#
# COMPACT_ATOMS: atom_id res chain seq x y z
N LEU A 1 17.62 21.17 5.36
CA LEU A 1 18.39 20.01 5.89
C LEU A 1 18.08 18.82 5.01
N THR A 2 18.97 17.84 4.91
CA THR A 2 18.70 16.59 4.20
C THR A 2 18.68 15.47 5.22
N VAL A 3 17.60 14.69 5.26
CA VAL A 3 17.54 13.44 6.03
C VAL A 3 17.74 12.31 5.05
N SER A 4 18.73 11.46 5.27
CA SER A 4 18.84 10.19 4.60
C SER A 4 18.60 9.06 5.59
N VAL A 5 17.90 8.04 5.12
CA VAL A 5 17.69 6.79 5.84
C VAL A 5 18.34 5.69 5.02
N GLY A 6 19.33 5.02 5.61
CA GLY A 6 19.93 3.81 5.08
C GLY A 6 19.43 2.60 5.86
N GLY A 7 19.19 1.49 5.19
CA GLY A 7 18.89 0.23 5.85
C GLY A 7 20.10 -0.34 6.60
N PRO A 8 19.92 -1.44 7.34
CA PRO A 8 20.96 -1.99 8.21
C PRO A 8 22.22 -2.45 7.44
N SER A 9 22.07 -2.87 6.18
CA SER A 9 23.17 -3.24 5.29
C SER A 9 23.74 -2.06 4.48
N GLY A 10 23.29 -0.83 4.75
CA GLY A 10 23.79 0.39 4.11
C GLY A 10 23.12 0.76 2.79
N TYR A 11 22.11 0.01 2.33
CA TYR A 11 21.33 0.39 1.15
C TYR A 11 20.49 1.64 1.46
N PRO A 12 20.38 2.61 0.53
CA PRO A 12 19.54 3.78 0.74
C PRO A 12 18.06 3.39 0.73
N LYS A 13 17.32 3.73 1.80
CA LYS A 13 15.85 3.58 1.88
C LYS A 13 15.13 4.83 1.41
N ALA A 14 15.59 6.00 1.85
CA ALA A 14 15.02 7.27 1.44
C ALA A 14 15.98 8.44 1.65
N ALA A 15 15.72 9.55 0.96
CA ALA A 15 16.32 10.83 1.23
C ALA A 15 15.29 11.94 1.06
N TYR A 16 15.20 12.84 2.04
CA TYR A 16 14.26 13.95 2.06
C TYR A 16 15.00 15.26 2.27
N THR A 17 14.60 16.30 1.55
CA THR A 17 15.03 17.67 1.86
C THR A 17 13.97 18.32 2.72
N LEU A 18 14.31 18.57 3.98
CA LEU A 18 13.46 19.28 4.92
C LEU A 18 13.62 20.78 4.76
N GLN A 19 12.50 21.46 4.54
CA GLN A 19 12.40 22.90 4.70
C GLN A 19 12.17 23.22 6.19
N PRO A 20 12.85 24.22 6.77
CA PRO A 20 12.59 24.61 8.15
C PRO A 20 11.17 25.17 8.29
N ALA A 21 10.36 24.56 9.17
CA ALA A 21 9.13 25.17 9.65
C ALA A 21 9.41 26.16 10.78
N THR A 22 8.44 27.01 11.12
CA THR A 22 8.49 27.83 12.34
C THR A 22 8.76 26.92 13.54
N HIS A 23 9.79 27.26 14.33
CA HIS A 23 10.31 26.53 15.50
C HIS A 23 11.26 25.33 15.26
N GLY A 24 11.74 25.07 14.04
CA GLY A 24 12.83 24.10 13.83
C GLY A 24 12.44 22.63 14.03
N TYR A 25 11.14 22.32 14.04
CA TYR A 25 10.61 20.95 14.01
C TYR A 25 10.55 20.42 12.57
N PHE A 26 10.78 19.12 12.41
CA PHE A 26 10.62 18.40 11.15
C PHE A 26 9.53 17.35 11.33
N PRO A 27 8.28 17.62 10.93
CA PRO A 27 7.29 16.56 10.90
C PRO A 27 7.74 15.52 9.85
N SER A 28 7.79 14.23 10.22
CA SER A 28 7.40 13.19 9.24
C SER A 28 6.04 13.61 8.70
N LEU A 29 5.77 13.46 7.40
CA LEU A 29 4.59 13.92 6.63
C LEU A 29 3.18 13.58 7.21
N TRP A 30 2.95 13.94 8.47
CA TRP A 30 1.77 13.77 9.30
C TRP A 30 1.50 15.13 9.94
N THR A 31 1.26 16.15 9.11
CA THR A 31 0.57 17.35 9.60
C THR A 31 -0.91 17.24 9.23
N LEU A 32 -1.64 16.66 10.18
CA LEU A 32 -3.05 16.91 10.54
C LEU A 32 -4.17 16.36 9.63
N PRO A 33 -5.05 15.46 10.14
CA PRO A 33 -6.14 14.81 9.39
C PRO A 33 -7.39 15.67 9.07
N TRP A 34 -7.40 16.98 9.30
CA TRP A 34 -8.64 17.77 9.20
C TRP A 34 -8.73 18.68 7.97
N ALA A 35 -7.74 18.66 7.06
CA ALA A 35 -7.90 19.28 5.76
C ALA A 35 -8.49 18.26 4.77
N TRP A 36 -9.82 18.29 4.61
CA TRP A 36 -10.49 17.68 3.48
C TRP A 36 -9.83 18.18 2.18
N GLY A 37 -9.22 17.26 1.44
CA GLY A 37 -8.66 17.50 0.10
C GLY A 37 -7.16 17.80 0.09
N GLY A 38 -6.36 16.83 -0.36
CA GLY A 38 -5.01 17.10 -0.85
C GLY A 38 -3.84 16.59 -0.01
N GLY A 39 -3.99 15.49 0.73
CA GLY A 39 -2.82 14.73 1.19
C GLY A 39 -2.02 14.26 -0.02
N ASN A 40 -0.73 14.57 -0.08
CA ASN A 40 0.15 14.12 -1.15
C ASN A 40 0.19 12.57 -1.16
N PRO A 41 -0.30 11.89 -2.21
CA PRO A 41 -0.24 10.42 -2.28
C PRO A 41 1.20 9.89 -2.32
N ASP A 42 2.21 10.74 -2.58
CA ASP A 42 3.63 10.37 -2.57
C ASP A 42 4.28 10.40 -1.18
N ALA A 43 3.52 10.64 -0.11
CA ALA A 43 4.00 10.44 1.26
C ALA A 43 4.10 8.92 1.55
N ILE A 44 5.10 8.27 0.93
CA ILE A 44 5.54 6.93 1.31
C ILE A 44 5.80 6.99 2.81
N SER A 45 4.96 6.30 3.59
CA SER A 45 5.16 6.09 5.02
C SER A 45 6.42 5.23 5.18
N LEU A 46 7.58 5.89 5.20
CA LEU A 46 8.85 5.21 5.40
C LEU A 46 8.89 4.66 6.83
N ALA A 47 8.77 3.34 6.93
CA ALA A 47 8.96 2.66 8.20
C ALA A 47 10.45 2.61 8.54
N LEU A 48 10.81 3.17 9.70
CA LEU A 48 12.13 3.01 10.30
C LEU A 48 12.20 1.66 10.99
N GLU A 49 13.20 0.84 10.67
CA GLU A 49 13.47 -0.48 11.24
C GLU A 49 14.63 -0.46 12.22
N SER A 50 14.72 -1.49 13.06
CA SER A 50 15.91 -1.71 13.89
C SER A 50 17.14 -1.85 13.00
N GLY A 51 18.19 -1.10 13.32
CA GLY A 51 19.44 -1.07 12.55
C GLY A 51 19.46 -0.05 11.42
N ASP A 52 18.33 0.56 11.05
CA ASP A 52 18.32 1.66 10.07
C ASP A 52 19.22 2.80 10.57
N ARG A 53 20.00 3.39 9.66
CA ARG A 53 20.82 4.56 9.92
C ARG A 53 20.09 5.80 9.43
N VAL A 54 19.77 6.70 10.34
CA VAL A 54 19.23 8.02 10.02
C VAL A 54 20.35 9.04 10.11
N THR A 55 20.61 9.71 8.99
CA THR A 55 21.62 10.77 8.90
C THR A 55 20.93 12.08 8.57
N ILE A 56 21.14 13.10 9.39
CA ILE A 56 20.69 14.46 9.12
C ILE A 56 21.91 15.28 8.71
N THR A 57 21.85 15.85 7.52
CA THR A 57 22.92 16.65 6.91
C THR A 57 22.46 18.09 6.76
N GLN A 58 23.32 19.03 7.16
CA GLN A 58 23.11 20.45 6.91
C GLN A 58 24.01 20.89 5.76
N ALA A 59 23.41 21.58 4.79
CA ALA A 59 24.16 22.14 3.67
C ALA A 59 25.31 23.01 4.18
N GLY A 60 26.53 22.75 3.72
CA GLY A 60 27.76 23.44 4.14
C GLY A 60 28.37 23.00 5.47
N ARG A 61 27.73 22.10 6.25
CA ARG A 61 28.28 21.56 7.51
C ARG A 61 28.45 20.04 7.55
N GLY A 62 28.00 19.32 6.52
CA GLY A 62 28.06 17.87 6.49
C GLY A 62 27.01 17.21 7.41
N ALA A 63 27.23 15.95 7.77
CA ALA A 63 26.34 15.22 8.68
C ALA A 63 26.40 15.86 10.08
N VAL A 64 25.23 16.26 10.58
CA VAL A 64 25.07 16.91 11.89
C VAL A 64 24.47 15.95 12.93
N LEU A 65 23.74 14.93 12.47
CA LEU A 65 23.29 13.81 13.29
C LEU A 65 23.45 12.52 12.49
N THR A 66 23.92 11.46 13.14
CA THR A 66 23.85 10.11 12.61
C THR A 66 23.43 9.21 13.75
N ALA A 67 22.24 8.64 13.65
CA ALA A 67 21.67 7.75 14.64
C ALA A 67 21.40 6.38 14.01
N GLN A 68 21.69 5.33 14.77
CA GLN A 68 21.27 3.98 14.41
C GLN A 68 20.00 3.67 15.19
N MET A 69 18.96 3.26 14.48
CA MET A 69 17.69 2.91 15.09
C MET A 69 17.87 1.69 15.99
N PRO A 70 17.52 1.78 17.28
CA PRO A 70 17.62 0.65 18.19
C PRO A 70 16.54 -0.39 17.87
N LEU A 71 16.71 -1.58 18.43
CA LEU A 71 15.58 -2.49 18.59
C LEU A 71 14.61 -1.88 19.59
N LEU A 72 13.44 -1.46 19.12
CA LEU A 72 12.32 -1.01 19.95
C LEU A 72 11.02 -1.55 19.34
N THR A 73 10.35 -2.45 20.06
CA THR A 73 9.08 -3.06 19.66
C THR A 73 8.03 -2.80 20.74
N LEU A 74 6.75 -2.83 20.37
CA LEU A 74 5.61 -2.62 21.25
C LEU A 74 4.48 -3.54 20.82
N ASN A 75 4.05 -4.43 21.73
CA ASN A 75 3.00 -5.40 21.49
C ASN A 75 2.05 -5.46 22.69
N VAL A 76 0.84 -5.94 22.46
CA VAL A 76 -0.18 -6.17 23.49
C VAL A 76 -0.69 -7.59 23.36
N ASP A 77 -0.78 -8.28 24.48
CA ASP A 77 -1.53 -9.53 24.60
C ASP A 77 -2.75 -9.22 25.47
N GLU A 78 -3.87 -9.02 24.79
CA GLU A 78 -5.16 -8.67 25.41
C GLU A 78 -5.69 -9.81 26.27
N SER A 79 -5.43 -11.07 25.88
CA SER A 79 -5.89 -12.25 26.61
C SER A 79 -5.22 -12.36 27.99
N ALA A 80 -3.94 -12.01 28.05
CA ALA A 80 -3.18 -11.94 29.30
C ALA A 80 -3.19 -10.54 29.93
N ALA A 81 -3.87 -9.56 29.33
CA ALA A 81 -3.92 -8.16 29.73
C ALA A 81 -2.54 -7.53 29.99
N VAL A 82 -1.58 -7.73 29.09
CA VAL A 82 -0.21 -7.20 29.21
C VAL A 82 0.27 -6.47 27.97
N ILE A 83 1.15 -5.50 28.19
CA ILE A 83 2.00 -4.88 27.18
C ILE A 83 3.38 -5.52 27.28
N PHE A 84 3.99 -5.83 26.14
CA PHE A 84 5.33 -6.42 26.10
C PHE A 84 6.10 -6.00 24.85
N GLY A 85 7.41 -6.13 24.91
CA GLY A 85 8.26 -5.84 23.76
C GLY A 85 9.74 -5.98 24.06
N GLN A 86 10.53 -5.47 23.13
CA GLN A 86 11.98 -5.43 23.20
C GLN A 86 12.47 -3.99 23.10
N ALA A 87 13.57 -3.71 23.79
CA ALA A 87 14.25 -2.42 23.86
C ALA A 87 15.75 -2.65 24.11
N PRO A 88 16.61 -1.62 24.05
CA PRO A 88 17.99 -1.77 24.49
C PRO A 88 18.08 -2.30 25.93
N ALA A 89 19.05 -3.18 26.18
CA ALA A 89 19.21 -3.83 27.48
C ALA A 89 19.39 -2.81 28.61
N GLY A 90 18.60 -2.92 29.69
CA GLY A 90 18.64 -1.99 30.82
C GLY A 90 18.08 -0.60 30.53
N ALA A 91 17.47 -0.36 29.36
CA ALA A 91 16.93 0.94 29.00
C ALA A 91 15.76 1.35 29.89
N LEU A 92 15.73 2.62 30.28
CA LEU A 92 14.56 3.26 30.86
C LEU A 92 13.58 3.63 29.74
N LEU A 93 12.33 3.20 29.87
CA LEU A 93 11.27 3.37 28.89
C LEU A 93 10.12 4.13 29.53
N THR A 94 9.55 5.07 28.78
CA THR A 94 8.27 5.69 29.11
C THR A 94 7.21 5.03 28.27
N LEU A 95 6.27 4.33 28.89
CA LEU A 95 5.04 3.92 28.23
C LEU A 95 3.95 4.91 28.54
N SER A 96 3.17 5.27 27.53
CA SER A 96 1.98 6.07 27.71
C SER A 96 0.82 5.48 26.93
N VAL A 97 -0.36 5.71 27.45
CA VAL A 97 -1.62 5.44 26.78
C VAL A 97 -2.36 6.75 26.65
N SER A 98 -2.88 7.03 25.46
CA SER A 98 -3.81 8.14 25.26
C SER A 98 -5.14 7.64 24.70
N ASP A 99 -6.25 8.15 25.22
CA ASP A 99 -7.58 7.91 24.64
C ASP A 99 -7.92 8.94 23.54
N TRP A 100 -9.10 8.78 22.95
CA TRP A 100 -9.59 9.67 21.89
C TRP A 100 -9.98 11.07 22.40
N GLU A 101 -10.22 11.22 23.70
CA GLU A 101 -10.54 12.49 24.37
C GLU A 101 -9.26 13.30 24.67
N GLY A 102 -8.09 12.70 24.46
CA GLY A 102 -6.78 13.32 24.69
C GLY A 102 -6.27 13.14 26.12
N ASN A 103 -6.93 12.34 26.95
CA ASN A 103 -6.41 11.98 28.27
C ASN A 103 -5.20 11.06 28.08
N GLN A 104 -4.10 11.33 28.79
CA GLN A 104 -2.88 10.53 28.72
C GLN A 104 -2.47 10.04 30.10
N VAL A 105 -2.18 8.74 30.21
CA VAL A 105 -1.57 8.12 31.40
C VAL A 105 -0.22 7.56 31.00
N SER A 106 0.80 7.85 31.80
CA SER A 106 2.17 7.40 31.53
C SER A 106 2.75 6.65 32.73
N SER A 107 3.57 5.65 32.44
CA SER A 107 4.34 4.89 33.42
C SER A 107 5.76 4.67 32.89
N VAL A 108 6.69 4.49 33.82
CA VAL A 108 8.09 4.27 33.51
C VAL A 108 8.45 2.83 33.87
N LEU A 109 9.18 2.16 33.00
CA LEU A 109 9.72 0.83 33.29
C LEU A 109 11.12 0.68 32.72
N THR A 110 11.84 -0.31 33.24
CA THR A 110 13.18 -0.65 32.77
C THR A 110 13.15 -1.96 32.02
N ALA A 111 13.72 -1.99 30.81
CA ALA A 111 13.93 -3.23 30.09
C ALA A 111 14.93 -4.12 30.84
N SER A 112 14.73 -5.44 30.77
CA SER A 112 15.65 -6.40 31.37
C SER A 112 17.06 -6.27 30.77
N LEU A 113 18.04 -6.93 31.40
CA LEU A 113 19.39 -7.04 30.85
C LEU A 113 19.44 -7.85 29.54
N THR A 114 18.37 -8.59 29.21
CA THR A 114 18.19 -9.27 27.92
C THR A 114 17.39 -8.43 26.92
N GLY A 115 17.03 -7.19 27.26
CA GLY A 115 16.32 -6.27 26.38
C GLY A 115 14.82 -6.52 26.26
N THR A 116 14.21 -7.28 27.17
CA THR A 116 12.75 -7.55 27.17
C THR A 116 12.05 -6.72 28.23
N TYR A 117 10.83 -6.28 27.96
CA TYR A 117 9.99 -5.64 28.96
C TYR A 117 8.55 -6.15 28.93
N ARG A 118 7.88 -6.06 30.09
CA ARG A 118 6.49 -6.46 30.27
C ARG A 118 5.82 -5.60 31.34
N MET A 119 4.59 -5.18 31.10
CA MET A 119 3.79 -4.37 32.02
C MET A 119 2.32 -4.77 31.92
N PRO A 120 1.57 -4.93 33.03
CA PRO A 120 0.13 -5.18 32.95
C PRO A 120 -0.61 -3.93 32.44
N LEU A 121 -1.65 -4.11 31.62
CA LEU A 121 -2.48 -3.01 31.12
C LEU A 121 -3.11 -2.18 32.25
N SER A 122 -3.40 -2.82 33.38
CA SER A 122 -3.92 -2.17 34.58
C SER A 122 -2.96 -1.14 35.18
N ALA A 123 -1.64 -1.26 34.96
CA ALA A 123 -0.66 -0.25 35.41
C ALA A 123 -0.83 1.11 34.69
N LEU A 124 -1.53 1.13 33.56
CA LEU A 124 -1.89 2.34 32.82
C LEU A 124 -3.37 2.71 32.96
N GLY A 125 -4.12 2.02 33.83
CA GLY A 125 -5.55 2.31 34.05
C GLY A 125 -6.45 1.99 32.85
N ILE A 126 -5.99 1.16 31.92
CA ILE A 126 -6.70 0.83 30.67
C ILE A 126 -7.85 -0.13 30.97
N SER A 127 -9.08 0.24 30.61
CA SER A 127 -10.27 -0.59 30.90
C SER A 127 -11.17 -0.91 29.70
N ALA A 128 -11.13 -0.19 28.56
CA ALA A 128 -11.77 -0.63 27.31
C ALA A 128 -11.40 0.23 26.07
N SER A 129 -11.27 -0.44 24.92
CA SER A 129 -11.32 -0.03 23.50
C SER A 129 -11.01 1.42 23.10
N TRP A 130 -10.08 1.57 22.15
CA TRP A 130 -9.63 2.80 21.47
C TRP A 130 -8.57 3.63 22.21
N HIS A 131 -7.43 2.99 22.46
CA HIS A 131 -6.26 3.67 23.03
C HIS A 131 -5.07 3.67 22.07
N VAL A 132 -4.31 4.76 22.01
CA VAL A 132 -2.97 4.79 21.42
C VAL A 132 -1.98 4.48 22.54
N LEU A 133 -1.36 3.32 22.48
CA LEU A 133 -0.22 2.95 23.29
C LEU A 133 1.05 3.48 22.62
N THR A 134 1.95 4.01 23.42
CA THR A 134 3.23 4.55 22.98
C THR A 134 4.31 4.04 23.91
N VAL A 135 5.41 3.52 23.36
CA VAL A 135 6.66 3.31 24.10
C VAL A 135 7.71 4.27 23.57
N GLN A 136 8.39 4.92 24.49
CA GLN A 136 9.43 5.89 24.21
C GLN A 136 10.71 5.48 24.91
N TRP A 137 11.81 5.54 24.17
CA TRP A 137 13.17 5.42 24.69
C TRP A 137 13.95 6.68 24.35
N GLN A 138 14.69 7.21 25.32
CA GLN A 138 15.65 8.27 25.08
C GLN A 138 17.05 7.69 25.05
N SER A 139 17.78 7.98 23.98
CA SER A 139 19.15 7.53 23.82
C SER A 139 20.11 8.29 24.74
N PRO A 140 21.29 7.73 25.04
CA PRO A 140 22.35 8.45 25.76
C PRO A 140 22.79 9.75 25.07
N GLU A 141 22.68 9.81 23.74
CA GLU A 141 23.01 10.98 22.92
C GLU A 141 21.88 12.02 22.89
N GLY A 142 20.76 11.76 23.55
CA GLY A 142 19.67 12.72 23.78
C GLY A 142 18.55 12.71 22.75
N TYR A 143 18.57 11.82 21.75
CA TYR A 143 17.44 11.66 20.81
C TYR A 143 16.39 10.70 21.36
N THR A 144 15.16 10.89 20.92
CA THR A 144 14.02 10.08 21.34
C THR A 144 13.59 9.16 20.21
N VAL A 145 13.42 7.88 20.51
CA VAL A 145 12.81 6.89 19.63
C VAL A 145 11.47 6.48 20.23
N GLN A 146 10.43 6.54 19.40
CA GLN A 146 9.07 6.23 19.82
C GLN A 146 8.46 5.16 18.91
N ARG A 147 7.70 4.24 19.49
CA ARG A 147 6.77 3.36 18.77
C ARG A 147 5.37 3.54 19.32
N SER A 148 4.38 3.51 18.45
CA SER A 148 2.98 3.64 18.83
C SER A 148 2.14 2.53 18.22
N LEU A 149 1.13 2.08 18.94
CA LEU A 149 0.17 1.03 18.56
C LEU A 149 -1.23 1.49 18.98
N ARG A 150 -2.29 1.26 18.18
CA ARG A 150 -3.66 1.40 18.69
C ARG A 150 -4.18 0.06 19.20
N ALA A 151 -4.71 0.05 20.42
CA ALA A 151 -5.42 -1.07 21.02
C ALA A 151 -6.94 -0.85 20.88
N GLY A 152 -7.64 -1.81 20.26
CA GLY A 152 -9.08 -1.79 20.05
C GLY A 152 -9.53 -2.59 18.82
N GLU A 153 -10.35 -3.61 19.07
CA GLU A 153 -11.25 -4.37 18.17
C GLU A 153 -11.04 -4.22 16.66
N TYR A 154 -9.94 -4.76 16.12
CA TYR A 154 -9.89 -5.39 14.80
C TYR A 154 -8.71 -6.34 14.84
N GLU A 155 -8.97 -7.59 15.23
CA GLU A 155 -8.11 -8.78 15.08
C GLU A 155 -6.61 -8.51 15.18
N ASN A 156 -6.03 -8.87 16.34
CA ASN A 156 -4.60 -8.77 16.73
C ASN A 156 -3.58 -9.41 15.76
N THR A 157 -3.98 -9.85 14.56
CA THR A 157 -3.08 -10.10 13.45
C THR A 157 -2.95 -8.83 12.64
N CYS A 158 -1.77 -8.20 12.70
CA CYS A 158 -1.40 -7.16 11.74
C CYS A 158 -1.06 -7.76 10.37
N GLN A 159 -2.04 -8.47 9.84
CA GLN A 159 -2.02 -9.11 8.54
C GLN A 159 -3.03 -8.41 7.64
N VAL A 160 -2.67 -8.28 6.38
CA VAL A 160 -3.56 -7.81 5.34
C VAL A 160 -4.68 -8.84 5.17
N VAL A 161 -5.91 -8.40 5.42
CA VAL A 161 -7.11 -9.27 5.36
C VAL A 161 -7.97 -8.97 4.14
N ARG A 162 -7.99 -7.73 3.64
CA ARG A 162 -8.77 -7.32 2.48
C ARG A 162 -7.87 -6.74 1.41
N GLY A 163 -8.23 -6.94 0.15
CA GLY A 163 -7.61 -6.20 -0.93
C GLY A 163 -8.24 -6.41 -2.27
N SER A 164 -7.63 -5.78 -3.26
CA SER A 164 -8.05 -5.82 -4.65
C SER A 164 -6.82 -5.96 -5.54
N VAL A 165 -6.87 -6.87 -6.49
CA VAL A 165 -5.77 -7.16 -7.43
C VAL A 165 -6.26 -6.88 -8.84
N ASP A 166 -5.55 -6.02 -9.55
CA ASP A 166 -5.80 -5.73 -10.97
C ASP A 166 -5.06 -6.75 -11.85
N VAL A 167 -5.78 -7.80 -12.25
CA VAL A 167 -5.31 -8.87 -13.14
C VAL A 167 -5.13 -8.33 -14.55
N ASP A 168 -4.00 -8.64 -15.15
CA ASP A 168 -3.43 -8.04 -16.36
C ASP A 168 -3.12 -6.53 -16.24
N GLY A 169 -3.33 -5.94 -15.06
CA GLY A 169 -2.75 -4.67 -14.65
C GLY A 169 -1.43 -4.87 -13.88
N ASN A 170 -1.02 -3.85 -13.12
CA ASN A 170 0.20 -3.89 -12.30
C ASN A 170 -0.02 -3.40 -10.86
N THR A 171 -1.29 -3.30 -10.44
CA THR A 171 -1.68 -2.68 -9.17
C THR A 171 -2.29 -3.71 -8.24
N VAL A 172 -1.89 -3.66 -6.97
CA VAL A 172 -2.59 -4.29 -5.86
C VAL A 172 -2.94 -3.23 -4.83
N LEU A 173 -4.19 -3.25 -4.39
CA LEU A 173 -4.70 -2.47 -3.28
C LEU A 173 -4.89 -3.41 -2.11
N TRP A 174 -4.67 -2.91 -0.92
CA TRP A 174 -5.04 -3.62 0.27
C TRP A 174 -5.57 -2.69 1.32
N ASP A 175 -6.38 -3.28 2.20
CA ASP A 175 -6.89 -2.60 3.36
C ASP A 175 -6.73 -3.50 4.58
N LYS A 176 -6.29 -2.87 5.66
CA LYS A 176 -6.34 -3.43 7.00
C LYS A 176 -7.14 -2.45 7.85
N PRO A 177 -8.36 -2.81 8.27
CA PRO A 177 -9.04 -2.02 9.30
C PRO A 177 -8.19 -2.02 10.57
N GLY A 178 -7.82 -0.83 11.05
CA GLY A 178 -6.96 -0.62 12.22
C GLY A 178 -5.66 0.14 11.91
N LEU A 179 -4.84 0.40 12.95
CA LEU A 179 -3.54 1.07 12.79
C LEU A 179 -2.35 0.10 12.83
N CYS A 180 -2.40 -0.93 12.00
CA CYS A 180 -1.22 -1.73 11.73
C CYS A 180 -0.31 -0.98 10.75
N ASN A 181 0.56 -0.10 11.26
CA ASN A 181 1.56 0.61 10.44
C ASN A 181 2.94 -0.05 10.55
N PHE A 182 2.97 -1.36 10.31
CA PHE A 182 4.21 -2.14 10.29
C PHE A 182 4.76 -2.23 8.86
N PRO A 183 6.08 -2.36 8.69
CA PRO A 183 6.68 -2.67 7.40
C PRO A 183 6.03 -3.92 6.81
N LEU A 184 5.73 -3.85 5.53
CA LEU A 184 5.22 -4.93 4.71
C LEU A 184 6.07 -4.99 3.45
N VAL A 185 6.53 -6.18 3.09
CA VAL A 185 7.11 -6.41 1.75
C VAL A 185 6.11 -7.21 0.96
N VAL A 186 5.68 -6.67 -0.18
CA VAL A 186 4.81 -7.39 -1.12
C VAL A 186 5.65 -7.89 -2.27
N ARG A 187 5.73 -9.22 -2.44
CA ARG A 187 6.48 -9.87 -3.52
C ARG A 187 5.54 -10.52 -4.52
N LEU A 188 5.83 -10.34 -5.79
CA LEU A 188 5.13 -10.95 -6.90
C LEU A 188 5.99 -12.08 -7.48
N TYR A 189 5.40 -13.27 -7.61
CA TYR A 189 5.99 -14.43 -8.24
C TYR A 189 5.12 -14.90 -9.41
N ASP A 190 5.75 -15.44 -10.45
CA ASP A 190 5.03 -16.10 -11.54
C ASP A 190 4.45 -17.46 -11.10
N SER A 191 3.66 -18.08 -11.99
CA SER A 191 3.06 -19.39 -11.77
C SER A 191 4.05 -20.55 -11.61
N ALA A 192 5.31 -20.37 -12.05
CA ALA A 192 6.39 -21.32 -11.84
C ALA A 192 7.17 -21.07 -10.54
N GLY A 193 6.84 -19.99 -9.81
CA GLY A 193 7.49 -19.60 -8.56
C GLY A 193 8.71 -18.70 -8.74
N ASN A 194 9.00 -18.21 -9.94
CA ASN A 194 10.10 -17.25 -10.16
C ASN A 194 9.70 -15.86 -9.67
N PHE A 195 10.65 -15.16 -9.08
CA PHE A 195 10.47 -13.78 -8.61
C PHE A 195 10.30 -12.81 -9.78
N LYS A 196 9.29 -11.94 -9.71
CA LYS A 196 9.00 -10.91 -10.72
C LYS A 196 9.35 -9.51 -10.22
N ALA A 197 8.86 -9.13 -9.05
CA ALA A 197 9.02 -7.80 -8.47
C ALA A 197 8.74 -7.78 -6.96
N GLU A 198 9.23 -6.76 -6.26
CA GLU A 198 8.82 -6.47 -4.88
C GLU A 198 8.56 -4.97 -4.67
N VAL A 199 7.70 -4.68 -3.70
CA VAL A 199 7.42 -3.33 -3.23
C VAL A 199 7.44 -3.34 -1.70
N GLY A 200 8.22 -2.42 -1.12
CA GLY A 200 8.13 -2.10 0.31
C GLY A 200 6.95 -1.18 0.56
N ALA A 201 6.12 -1.52 1.54
CA ALA A 201 4.91 -0.81 1.89
C ALA A 201 4.64 -0.86 3.41
N SER A 202 3.45 -0.41 3.83
CA SER A 202 2.95 -0.57 5.19
C SER A 202 1.70 -1.44 5.21
N VAL A 203 1.48 -2.18 6.31
CA VAL A 203 0.31 -3.06 6.50
C VAL A 203 -1.02 -2.30 6.52
N SER A 204 -1.01 -0.98 6.72
CA SER A 204 -2.20 -0.13 6.66
C SER A 204 -2.88 -0.17 5.29
N ALA A 205 -4.04 0.49 5.13
CA ALA A 205 -4.58 0.77 3.81
C ALA A 205 -3.49 1.32 2.88
N GLY A 206 -3.31 0.68 1.72
CA GLY A 206 -2.15 0.91 0.88
C GLY A 206 -2.35 0.41 -0.55
N GLN A 207 -1.44 0.86 -1.41
CA GLN A 207 -1.39 0.50 -2.81
C GLN A 207 0.07 0.16 -3.16
N ALA A 208 0.27 -0.92 -3.91
CA ALA A 208 1.53 -1.22 -4.56
C ALA A 208 1.33 -1.28 -6.06
N GLN A 209 2.26 -0.66 -6.78
CA GLN A 209 2.38 -0.76 -8.21
C GLN A 209 3.72 -1.44 -8.52
N PHE A 210 3.67 -2.51 -9.30
CA PHE A 210 4.87 -3.27 -9.64
C PHE A 210 5.53 -2.74 -10.91
N PHE A 211 6.83 -2.50 -10.80
CA PHE A 211 7.71 -2.07 -11.90
C PHE A 211 9.00 -2.88 -11.88
N THR A 212 9.72 -2.93 -13.00
CA THR A 212 11.00 -3.63 -13.05
C THR A 212 12.02 -2.97 -12.11
N PRO A 213 12.85 -3.75 -11.38
CA PRO A 213 13.80 -3.23 -10.39
C PRO A 213 14.82 -2.25 -10.97
N ASP A 214 15.14 -2.39 -12.25
CA ASP A 214 16.23 -1.67 -12.89
C ASP A 214 15.86 -0.24 -13.31
N LYS A 215 14.57 0.13 -13.46
CA LYS A 215 14.20 1.47 -13.97
C LYS A 215 12.90 2.14 -13.51
N ARG A 216 12.03 1.54 -12.67
CA ARG A 216 10.68 2.13 -12.37
C ARG A 216 9.85 2.54 -13.62
N ALA A 217 10.25 2.10 -14.82
CA ALA A 217 9.75 2.63 -16.09
C ALA A 217 8.90 1.62 -16.86
N VAL A 218 9.01 0.33 -16.54
CA VAL A 218 8.24 -0.74 -17.19
C VAL A 218 7.35 -1.40 -16.14
N PRO A 219 6.01 -1.29 -16.25
CA PRO A 219 5.08 -2.00 -15.40
C PRO A 219 5.30 -3.52 -15.49
N VAL A 220 5.23 -4.21 -14.35
CA VAL A 220 5.26 -5.67 -14.30
C VAL A 220 3.82 -6.19 -14.19
N PRO A 221 3.28 -6.89 -15.20
CA PRO A 221 1.91 -7.37 -15.17
C PRO A 221 1.68 -8.38 -14.06
N ILE A 222 0.54 -8.32 -13.39
CA ILE A 222 0.02 -9.38 -12.52
C ILE A 222 -0.86 -10.29 -13.39
N ARG A 223 -0.49 -11.56 -13.58
CA ARG A 223 -1.19 -12.50 -14.47
C ARG A 223 -1.94 -13.55 -13.68
N GLY A 224 -2.97 -14.14 -14.31
CA GLY A 224 -3.60 -15.35 -13.78
C GLY A 224 -2.57 -16.46 -13.54
N GLY A 225 -2.59 -17.05 -12.35
CA GLY A 225 -1.61 -18.03 -11.88
C GLY A 225 -0.43 -17.46 -11.11
N ASP A 226 -0.23 -16.14 -11.10
CA ASP A 226 0.77 -15.49 -10.25
C ASP A 226 0.44 -15.65 -8.76
N ARG A 227 1.44 -15.36 -7.92
CA ARG A 227 1.32 -15.38 -6.47
C ARG A 227 1.86 -14.10 -5.86
N LEU A 228 1.04 -13.44 -5.05
CA LEU A 228 1.42 -12.32 -4.22
C LEU A 228 1.73 -12.81 -2.80
N VAL A 229 2.91 -12.49 -2.28
CA VAL A 229 3.33 -12.84 -0.93
C VAL A 229 3.53 -11.56 -0.14
N PHE A 230 2.76 -11.42 0.93
CA PHE A 230 2.81 -10.34 1.89
C PHE A 230 3.66 -10.79 3.07
N GLU A 231 4.85 -10.24 3.21
CA GLU A 231 5.77 -10.56 4.30
C GLU A 231 5.76 -9.47 5.36
N TYR A 232 5.44 -9.87 6.58
CA TYR A 232 5.31 -8.98 7.72
C TYR A 232 6.62 -8.92 8.52
N SER A 233 6.80 -7.84 9.28
CA SER A 233 8.02 -7.62 10.07
C SER A 233 8.29 -8.69 11.15
N ASP A 234 7.27 -9.46 11.54
CA ASP A 234 7.38 -10.57 12.48
C ASP A 234 7.77 -11.90 11.80
N GLY A 235 7.99 -11.89 10.48
CA GLY A 235 8.33 -13.06 9.68
C GLY A 235 7.13 -13.90 9.24
N GLN A 236 5.90 -13.51 9.58
CA GLN A 236 4.70 -14.14 9.05
C GLN A 236 4.54 -13.80 7.57
N THR A 237 3.82 -14.66 6.84
CA THR A 237 3.48 -14.40 5.44
C THR A 237 2.00 -14.69 5.16
N THR A 238 1.38 -13.83 4.37
CA THR A 238 0.07 -14.07 3.76
C THR A 238 0.28 -14.22 2.27
N THR A 239 -0.36 -15.21 1.66
CA THR A 239 -0.23 -15.48 0.23
C THR A 239 -1.58 -15.33 -0.46
N TRP A 240 -1.64 -14.53 -1.52
CA TRP A 240 -2.78 -14.48 -2.44
C TRP A 240 -2.40 -15.13 -3.76
N HIS A 241 -3.24 -16.07 -4.20
CA HIS A 241 -3.13 -16.69 -5.52
C HIS A 241 -4.01 -15.95 -6.49
N VAL A 242 -3.44 -15.48 -7.60
CA VAL A 242 -4.17 -14.76 -8.63
C VAL A 242 -4.93 -15.79 -9.48
N PRO A 243 -6.27 -15.80 -9.48
CA PRO A 243 -7.03 -16.73 -10.29
C PRO A 243 -6.87 -16.41 -11.78
N PRO A 244 -7.13 -17.38 -12.68
CA PRO A 244 -7.30 -17.06 -14.09
C PRO A 244 -8.50 -16.13 -14.23
N LEU A 245 -8.24 -14.88 -14.64
CA LEU A 245 -9.26 -13.88 -14.90
C LEU A 245 -8.76 -13.02 -16.06
N SER A 246 -9.58 -12.86 -17.09
CA SER A 246 -9.31 -11.93 -18.19
C SER A 246 -10.62 -11.37 -18.74
N ILE A 247 -10.54 -10.22 -19.38
CA ILE A 247 -11.68 -9.59 -20.04
C ILE A 247 -11.19 -8.95 -21.34
N HIS A 248 -12.02 -9.03 -22.37
CA HIS A 248 -11.80 -8.41 -23.66
C HIS A 248 -13.09 -7.80 -24.18
N LEU A 249 -13.06 -6.51 -24.49
CA LEU A 249 -14.16 -5.77 -25.07
C LEU A 249 -14.03 -5.76 -26.60
N ASP A 250 -14.96 -6.42 -27.28
CA ASP A 250 -15.00 -6.52 -28.74
C ASP A 250 -16.03 -5.53 -29.31
N GLU A 251 -15.53 -4.47 -29.94
CA GLU A 251 -16.36 -3.44 -30.56
C GLU A 251 -17.15 -3.99 -31.76
N ALA A 252 -16.51 -4.79 -32.60
CA ALA A 252 -17.11 -5.27 -33.84
C ALA A 252 -18.23 -6.28 -33.59
N ALA A 253 -18.06 -7.13 -32.57
CA ALA A 253 -19.07 -8.11 -32.19
C ALA A 253 -20.05 -7.61 -31.10
N ALA A 254 -19.86 -6.38 -30.59
CA ALA A 254 -20.66 -5.79 -29.51
C ALA A 254 -20.84 -6.74 -28.32
N GLN A 255 -19.73 -7.30 -27.85
CA GLN A 255 -19.72 -8.26 -26.75
C GLN A 255 -18.48 -8.10 -25.88
N VAL A 256 -18.60 -8.59 -24.65
CA VAL A 256 -17.46 -8.80 -23.76
C VAL A 256 -17.18 -10.29 -23.70
N THR A 257 -15.93 -10.68 -23.91
CA THR A 257 -15.46 -12.07 -23.73
C THR A 257 -14.40 -12.11 -22.65
N GLY A 258 -14.12 -13.29 -22.10
CA GLY A 258 -13.08 -13.41 -21.10
C GLY A 258 -12.95 -14.80 -20.52
N THR A 259 -12.07 -14.90 -19.53
CA THR A 259 -11.84 -16.13 -18.76
C THR A 259 -12.02 -15.88 -17.27
N GLY A 260 -12.42 -16.93 -16.54
CA GLY A 260 -12.63 -16.93 -15.10
C GLY A 260 -12.52 -18.36 -14.54
N ILE A 261 -12.77 -18.53 -13.24
CA ILE A 261 -12.83 -19.85 -12.63
C ILE A 261 -14.11 -20.56 -13.09
N ALA A 262 -13.96 -21.78 -13.63
CA ALA A 262 -15.09 -22.58 -14.11
C ALA A 262 -16.14 -22.79 -13.00
N GLY A 263 -17.41 -22.48 -13.31
CA GLY A 263 -18.53 -22.65 -12.38
C GLY A 263 -18.59 -21.65 -11.23
N VAL A 264 -17.69 -20.67 -11.15
CA VAL A 264 -17.71 -19.62 -10.11
C VAL A 264 -18.30 -18.34 -10.69
N PRO A 265 -19.44 -17.84 -10.18
CA PRO A 265 -20.02 -16.59 -10.64
C PRO A 265 -19.07 -15.40 -10.47
N LEU A 266 -19.05 -14.50 -11.46
CA LEU A 266 -18.35 -13.21 -11.40
C LEU A 266 -19.28 -12.08 -11.85
N ASN A 267 -19.02 -10.88 -11.35
CA ASN A 267 -19.76 -9.68 -11.72
C ASN A 267 -19.07 -9.02 -12.93
N LEU A 268 -19.84 -8.72 -13.97
CA LEU A 268 -19.42 -7.91 -15.09
C LEU A 268 -20.06 -6.53 -15.01
N TRP A 269 -19.26 -5.51 -15.30
CA TRP A 269 -19.69 -4.12 -15.39
C TRP A 269 -19.15 -3.50 -16.67
N VAL A 270 -20.02 -2.91 -17.48
CA VAL A 270 -19.64 -2.24 -18.73
C VAL A 270 -20.20 -0.83 -18.68
N ASP A 271 -19.31 0.15 -18.72
CA ASP A 271 -19.60 1.58 -18.68
C ASP A 271 -19.44 2.16 -20.08
N PHE A 272 -20.53 2.68 -20.63
CA PHE A 272 -20.59 3.33 -21.94
C PHE A 272 -20.45 4.87 -21.83
N GLY A 273 -20.23 5.40 -20.62
CA GLY A 273 -20.12 6.83 -20.31
C GLY A 273 -21.43 7.44 -19.81
N ASP A 274 -22.54 7.23 -20.53
CA ASP A 274 -23.89 7.68 -20.15
C ASP A 274 -24.80 6.56 -19.64
N ALA A 275 -24.41 5.31 -19.87
CA ALA A 275 -25.15 4.12 -19.50
C ALA A 275 -24.21 3.05 -18.94
N VAL A 276 -24.78 2.18 -18.11
CA VAL A 276 -24.07 1.08 -17.46
C VAL A 276 -24.85 -0.21 -17.68
N GLN A 277 -24.18 -1.24 -18.15
CA GLN A 277 -24.68 -2.61 -18.16
C GLN A 277 -23.96 -3.42 -17.08
N SER A 278 -24.71 -4.14 -16.24
CA SER A 278 -24.14 -5.06 -15.26
C SER A 278 -24.80 -6.44 -15.36
N ALA A 279 -24.02 -7.49 -15.12
CA ALA A 279 -24.50 -8.86 -15.16
C ALA A 279 -23.69 -9.74 -14.20
N VAL A 280 -24.32 -10.78 -13.66
CA VAL A 280 -23.61 -11.90 -13.03
C VAL A 280 -23.49 -12.99 -14.07
N ILE A 281 -22.26 -13.40 -14.40
CA ILE A 281 -22.00 -14.48 -15.36
C ILE A 281 -21.26 -15.61 -14.68
N THR A 282 -21.55 -16.84 -15.07
CA THR A 282 -20.81 -18.01 -14.61
C THR A 282 -19.99 -18.55 -15.78
N PRO A 283 -18.65 -18.54 -15.70
CA PRO A 283 -17.80 -19.12 -16.73
C PRO A 283 -18.13 -20.60 -16.95
N THR A 284 -18.02 -21.02 -18.20
CA THR A 284 -18.28 -22.40 -18.64
C THR A 284 -17.32 -23.40 -17.99
N ALA A 285 -17.51 -24.70 -18.23
CA ALA A 285 -16.57 -25.73 -17.81
C ALA A 285 -15.14 -25.52 -18.35
N ALA A 286 -14.99 -24.80 -19.47
CA ALA A 286 -13.70 -24.42 -20.03
C ALA A 286 -13.13 -23.13 -19.41
N GLY A 287 -13.84 -22.51 -18.45
CA GLY A 287 -13.44 -21.26 -17.81
C GLY A 287 -13.69 -20.01 -18.66
N THR A 288 -14.44 -20.09 -19.75
CA THR A 288 -14.73 -18.95 -20.64
C THR A 288 -16.11 -18.35 -20.39
N PHE A 289 -16.28 -17.07 -20.69
CA PHE A 289 -17.59 -16.40 -20.65
C PHE A 289 -17.77 -15.42 -21.81
N THR A 290 -19.04 -15.11 -22.11
CA THR A 290 -19.41 -14.13 -23.13
C THR A 290 -20.66 -13.38 -22.68
N LEU A 291 -20.62 -12.05 -22.70
CA LEU A 291 -21.74 -11.17 -22.41
C LEU A 291 -22.04 -10.32 -23.67
N PRO A 292 -23.19 -10.53 -24.34
CA PRO A 292 -23.63 -9.61 -25.39
C PRO A 292 -23.99 -8.26 -24.78
N LEU A 293 -23.61 -7.18 -25.47
CA LEU A 293 -23.88 -5.82 -25.03
C LEU A 293 -25.23 -5.32 -25.54
N SER A 294 -25.94 -4.57 -24.71
CA SER A 294 -27.23 -3.96 -25.07
C SER A 294 -27.07 -2.79 -26.06
N THR A 295 -25.86 -2.23 -26.14
CA THR A 295 -25.50 -1.09 -26.98
C THR A 295 -24.14 -1.37 -27.60
N ALA A 296 -23.94 -0.91 -28.83
CA ALA A 296 -22.61 -0.97 -29.45
C ALA A 296 -21.62 -0.13 -28.62
N PRO A 297 -20.49 -0.70 -28.16
CA PRO A 297 -19.51 0.05 -27.42
C PRO A 297 -18.83 1.07 -28.35
N SER A 298 -18.36 2.17 -27.79
CA SER A 298 -17.65 3.23 -28.53
C SER A 298 -16.39 3.69 -27.77
N ALA A 299 -15.59 4.57 -28.36
CA ALA A 299 -14.37 5.08 -27.73
C ALA A 299 -14.63 5.56 -26.29
N GLY A 300 -13.87 5.01 -25.34
CA GLY A 300 -14.02 5.29 -23.91
C GLY A 300 -14.96 4.34 -23.16
N THR A 301 -15.59 3.40 -23.86
CA THR A 301 -16.31 2.30 -23.19
C THR A 301 -15.32 1.46 -22.40
N ARG A 302 -15.67 1.12 -21.16
CA ARG A 302 -14.85 0.33 -20.24
C ARG A 302 -15.61 -0.90 -19.79
N ALA A 303 -14.97 -2.06 -19.86
CA ALA A 303 -15.48 -3.30 -19.32
C ALA A 303 -14.64 -3.76 -18.12
N GLN A 304 -15.28 -4.24 -17.07
CA GLN A 304 -14.64 -4.78 -15.88
C GLN A 304 -15.26 -6.12 -15.49
N ALA A 305 -14.41 -7.09 -15.17
CA ALA A 305 -14.79 -8.32 -14.52
C ALA A 305 -14.32 -8.27 -13.07
N TYR A 306 -15.21 -8.59 -12.14
CA TYR A 306 -14.97 -8.60 -10.70
C TYR A 306 -15.29 -9.99 -10.14
N LEU A 307 -14.26 -10.63 -9.59
CA LEU A 307 -14.33 -11.96 -8.99
C LEU A 307 -13.96 -11.86 -7.50
N PRO A 308 -14.94 -11.87 -6.60
CA PRO A 308 -14.69 -11.87 -5.16
C PRO A 308 -14.31 -13.28 -4.69
N ILE A 309 -13.15 -13.42 -4.03
CA ILE A 309 -12.72 -14.67 -3.40
C ILE A 309 -12.39 -14.39 -1.93
N GLY A 310 -13.34 -14.71 -1.05
CA GLY A 310 -13.24 -14.40 0.37
C GLY A 310 -13.23 -12.88 0.59
N TRP A 311 -12.09 -12.36 1.03
CA TRP A 311 -11.89 -10.93 1.31
C TRP A 311 -11.03 -10.22 0.26
N VAL A 312 -10.63 -10.93 -0.81
CA VAL A 312 -9.81 -10.39 -1.89
C VAL A 312 -10.63 -10.35 -3.17
N ASP A 313 -10.60 -9.19 -3.80
CA ASP A 313 -11.30 -8.94 -5.06
C ASP A 313 -10.31 -9.00 -6.21
N PHE A 314 -10.59 -9.80 -7.22
CA PHE A 314 -9.80 -9.84 -8.44
C PHE A 314 -10.54 -9.10 -9.55
N LEU A 315 -9.90 -8.10 -10.13
CA LEU A 315 -10.48 -7.28 -11.18
C LEU A 315 -9.68 -7.48 -12.45
N ALA A 316 -10.35 -7.64 -13.59
CA ALA A 316 -9.75 -7.46 -14.89
C ALA A 316 -10.48 -6.32 -15.59
N THR A 317 -9.75 -5.44 -16.27
CA THR A 317 -10.31 -4.29 -16.98
C THR A 317 -9.88 -4.32 -18.44
N ASP A 318 -10.78 -3.99 -19.35
CA ASP A 318 -10.45 -3.64 -20.73
C ASP A 318 -11.21 -2.37 -21.11
N ALA A 319 -10.70 -1.60 -22.06
CA ALA A 319 -11.33 -0.35 -22.48
C ALA A 319 -11.03 -0.04 -23.94
N LEU A 320 -12.03 0.49 -24.65
CA LEU A 320 -11.80 1.05 -25.96
C LEU A 320 -11.03 2.37 -25.82
N PRO A 321 -9.91 2.56 -26.54
CA PRO A 321 -9.08 3.75 -26.40
C PRO A 321 -9.88 5.05 -26.53
N SER A 322 -9.65 5.99 -25.61
CA SER A 322 -10.16 7.36 -25.71
C SER A 322 -9.10 8.35 -25.27
N TRP A 323 -9.19 9.58 -25.78
CA TRP A 323 -8.29 10.66 -25.41
C TRP A 323 -9.05 11.97 -25.36
N GLU A 324 -8.72 12.79 -24.37
CA GLU A 324 -9.20 14.15 -24.19
C GLU A 324 -8.00 15.05 -23.95
N THR A 325 -7.93 16.15 -24.70
CA THR A 325 -6.96 17.22 -24.43
C THR A 325 -7.67 18.45 -23.92
N ASN A 326 -7.23 18.93 -22.76
CA ASN A 326 -7.65 20.21 -22.25
C ASN A 326 -6.63 21.28 -22.64
N LEU A 327 -6.98 22.10 -23.63
CA LEU A 327 -6.13 23.18 -24.14
C LEU A 327 -5.89 24.30 -23.12
N SER A 328 -6.79 24.48 -22.14
CA SER A 328 -6.66 25.51 -21.11
C SER A 328 -5.65 25.16 -20.02
N THR A 329 -5.45 23.86 -19.76
CA THR A 329 -4.50 23.34 -18.75
C THR A 329 -3.28 22.68 -19.37
N LEU A 330 -3.21 22.57 -20.71
CA LEU A 330 -2.19 21.82 -21.44
C LEU A 330 -2.06 20.36 -20.94
N THR A 331 -3.17 19.75 -20.54
CA THR A 331 -3.20 18.35 -20.08
C THR A 331 -3.83 17.46 -21.15
N ALA A 332 -3.31 16.24 -21.26
CA ALA A 332 -3.91 15.16 -22.04
C ALA A 332 -4.23 14.01 -21.08
N SER A 333 -5.46 13.53 -21.10
CA SER A 333 -5.93 12.37 -20.36
C SER A 333 -6.58 11.38 -21.32
N GLY A 334 -6.59 10.10 -20.99
CA GLY A 334 -7.19 9.11 -21.87
C GLY A 334 -7.28 7.74 -21.20
N MET A 335 -8.13 6.88 -21.78
CA MET A 335 -8.22 5.47 -21.41
C MET A 335 -7.51 4.64 -22.47
N LEU A 336 -6.72 3.66 -22.01
CA LEU A 336 -6.02 2.70 -22.84
C LEU A 336 -6.20 1.31 -22.22
N PRO A 337 -6.25 0.23 -23.03
CA PRO A 337 -6.19 -1.13 -22.52
C PRO A 337 -4.97 -1.32 -21.59
N PRO A 338 -5.09 -2.07 -20.49
CA PRO A 338 -3.97 -2.30 -19.59
C PRO A 338 -2.77 -2.92 -20.32
N LEU A 339 -1.60 -2.32 -20.13
CA LEU A 339 -0.29 -2.88 -20.51
C LEU A 339 -0.07 -3.21 -22.00
N THR A 340 -0.95 -2.77 -22.91
CA THR A 340 -0.68 -2.79 -24.36
C THR A 340 0.34 -1.70 -24.70
N PRO A 341 1.47 -2.00 -25.35
CA PRO A 341 2.42 -0.97 -25.79
C PRO A 341 1.72 0.02 -26.72
N TYR A 342 1.84 1.32 -26.44
CA TYR A 342 1.30 2.37 -27.29
C TYR A 342 2.37 3.39 -27.63
N THR A 343 2.27 3.97 -28.83
CA THR A 343 3.12 5.09 -29.25
C THR A 343 2.26 6.34 -29.38
N LEU A 344 2.49 7.33 -28.51
CA LEU A 344 1.88 8.64 -28.66
C LEU A 344 2.72 9.46 -29.63
N THR A 345 2.17 9.73 -30.82
CA THR A 345 2.82 10.63 -31.80
C THR A 345 2.14 12.00 -31.75
N TYR A 346 2.82 13.00 -31.17
CA TYR A 346 2.37 14.39 -31.26
C TYR A 346 2.75 14.96 -32.64
N ARG A 347 1.75 15.23 -33.49
CA ARG A 347 1.97 15.96 -34.74
C ARG A 347 1.63 17.42 -34.51
N SER A 348 2.64 18.29 -34.48
CA SER A 348 2.41 19.74 -34.56
C SER A 348 1.94 20.10 -35.96
N GLY A 349 0.64 20.17 -36.17
CA GLY A 349 0.04 20.56 -37.44
C GLY A 349 -1.45 20.80 -37.30
N THR A 350 -1.94 21.88 -37.89
CA THR A 350 -3.36 22.28 -37.90
C THR A 350 -4.29 21.15 -38.33
N ALA A 351 -5.24 20.83 -37.45
CA ALA A 351 -6.47 20.07 -37.67
C ALA A 351 -6.35 18.60 -38.13
N ALA A 352 -6.62 17.73 -37.15
CA ALA A 352 -7.09 16.34 -37.18
C ALA A 352 -6.05 15.34 -36.64
N ASN A 353 -6.18 15.02 -35.34
CA ASN A 353 -5.43 13.96 -34.69
C ASN A 353 -6.14 12.63 -34.94
N THR A 354 -5.57 11.76 -35.78
CA THR A 354 -5.99 10.37 -35.93
C THR A 354 -5.00 9.46 -35.22
N LEU A 355 -5.50 8.54 -34.38
CA LEU A 355 -4.71 7.47 -33.76
C LEU A 355 -4.47 6.37 -34.80
N ALA A 356 -3.25 5.86 -34.90
CA ALA A 356 -2.94 4.64 -35.63
C ALA A 356 -2.52 3.57 -34.63
N THR A 357 -3.20 2.41 -34.64
CA THR A 357 -2.77 1.20 -33.93
C THR A 357 -1.64 0.54 -34.74
N GLY A 358 -0.60 0.09 -34.02
CA GLY A 358 0.55 -0.63 -34.58
C GLY A 358 0.46 -2.12 -34.30
#